data_AF-A0A970SUX8-F1
#
_entry.id   AF-A0A970SUX8-F1
#
_cell.length_a   1.000
_cell.length_b   1.000
_cell.length_c   1.000
_cell.angle_alpha   90.00
_cell.angle_beta   90.00
_cell.angle_gamma   90.00
#
_symmetry.space_group_name_H-M   'P 1'
#
loop_
_entity.id
_entity.type
_entity.pdbx_description
1 polymer ?
#
loop_
_entity_poly.entity_id
_entity_poly.type
_entity_poly.pdbx_seq_one_letter_code
_entity_poly.pdbx_strand_id
1 'polypeptide(L)'
;MPRTNRFLKPLSFFLAFALIVGLAFAFYNFKMKTPLALPEFSEVSSIKLEPVDEGVGLGEIALTQPEEIETVLDSLQNARKTSQKSLNDAPLAKNYLKVYIEGPQLQRLYVYQQGSDYLVEEAYVGIYKAKASVFAAIEKVYLDNGGWNLQGNRQALWNARTNYVGDNSAVAQILNNLKLPEGIVYDGFELETAEHPYTIKMKCKVEELTSEEFPNKAHETLLTKNAIIMFSLIENLELVYFEFDDAYRERDFQLADGIASSHLGEDYFELTETYQGFNLVLKLINELTS
;
A
#
# COMPACT_ATOMS: atom_id res chain seq x y z
N MET A 1 -66.16 57.69 3.77
CA MET A 1 -65.55 56.57 3.02
C MET A 1 -64.03 56.70 3.09
N PRO A 2 -63.31 55.66 3.53
CA PRO A 2 -62.11 55.29 2.79
C PRO A 2 -62.04 53.76 2.58
N ARG A 3 -61.91 53.35 1.31
CA ARG A 3 -61.47 52.00 0.94
C ARG A 3 -59.94 52.04 0.87
N THR A 4 -59.25 51.49 1.86
CA THR A 4 -57.82 51.18 1.77
C THR A 4 -57.65 49.73 1.35
N ASN A 5 -57.48 49.52 0.04
CA ASN A 5 -57.10 48.25 -0.55
C ASN A 5 -55.68 47.87 -0.08
N ARG A 6 -55.57 46.91 0.85
CA ARG A 6 -54.29 46.25 1.18
C ARG A 6 -53.96 45.19 0.12
N PHE A 7 -53.49 45.65 -1.04
CA PHE A 7 -52.79 44.82 -2.03
C PHE A 7 -51.30 44.73 -1.65
N LEU A 8 -50.98 43.95 -0.62
CA LEU A 8 -49.61 43.57 -0.26
C LEU A 8 -49.67 42.20 0.42
N LYS A 9 -49.80 41.13 -0.37
CA LYS A 9 -49.77 39.75 0.12
C LYS A 9 -48.97 38.76 -0.75
N PRO A 10 -48.82 38.92 -2.09
CA PRO A 10 -48.02 37.95 -2.84
C PRO A 10 -46.51 38.21 -2.73
N LEU A 11 -46.07 39.48 -2.72
CA LEU A 11 -44.64 39.83 -2.73
C LEU A 11 -43.91 39.42 -1.43
N SER A 12 -44.57 39.48 -0.27
CA SER A 12 -43.97 39.04 1.00
C SER A 12 -43.84 37.51 1.11
N PHE A 13 -44.72 36.76 0.45
CA PHE A 13 -44.64 35.29 0.38
C PHE A 13 -43.48 34.84 -0.52
N PHE A 14 -43.27 35.49 -1.65
CA PHE A 14 -42.12 35.24 -2.51
C PHE A 14 -40.78 35.58 -1.84
N LEU A 15 -40.70 36.69 -1.10
CA LEU A 15 -39.49 37.04 -0.34
C LEU A 15 -39.20 36.03 0.78
N ALA A 16 -40.22 35.60 1.52
CA ALA A 16 -40.05 34.60 2.58
C ALA A 16 -39.62 33.24 2.01
N PHE A 17 -40.18 32.81 0.88
CA PHE A 17 -39.79 31.58 0.20
C PHE A 17 -38.35 31.64 -0.32
N ALA A 18 -37.95 32.73 -0.97
CA ALA A 18 -36.57 32.92 -1.44
C ALA A 18 -35.56 32.91 -0.27
N LEU A 19 -35.93 33.46 0.89
CA LEU A 19 -35.09 33.47 2.08
C LEU A 19 -34.97 32.07 2.71
N ILE A 20 -36.04 31.27 2.72
CA ILE A 20 -36.01 29.87 3.16
C ILE A 20 -35.16 29.01 2.23
N VAL A 21 -35.30 29.18 0.90
CA VAL A 21 -34.47 28.48 -0.08
C VAL A 21 -33.01 28.91 0.03
N GLY A 22 -32.75 30.21 0.23
CA GLY A 22 -31.41 30.74 0.47
C GLY A 22 -30.77 30.19 1.75
N LEU A 23 -31.52 30.12 2.85
CA LEU A 23 -31.06 29.52 4.11
C LEU A 23 -30.86 28.00 3.98
N ALA A 24 -31.75 27.29 3.29
CA ALA A 24 -31.61 25.86 3.04
C ALA A 24 -30.39 25.58 2.14
N PHE A 25 -30.16 26.41 1.11
CA PHE A 25 -29.00 26.32 0.24
C PHE A 25 -27.70 26.67 0.99
N ALA A 26 -27.71 27.71 1.82
CA ALA A 26 -26.58 28.07 2.69
C ALA A 26 -26.28 26.95 3.69
N PHE A 27 -27.29 26.36 4.31
CA PHE A 27 -27.16 25.25 5.25
C PHE A 27 -26.68 23.96 4.55
N TYR A 28 -27.16 23.69 3.33
CA TYR A 28 -26.71 22.58 2.49
C TYR A 28 -25.24 22.74 2.12
N ASN A 29 -24.83 23.93 1.66
CA ASN A 29 -23.43 24.24 1.36
C ASN A 29 -22.54 24.22 2.61
N PHE A 30 -23.07 24.60 3.77
CA PHE A 30 -22.35 24.58 5.04
C PHE A 30 -22.04 23.15 5.49
N LYS A 31 -23.02 22.23 5.39
CA LYS A 31 -22.79 20.79 5.66
C LYS A 31 -21.72 20.18 4.75
N MET A 32 -21.63 20.66 3.50
CA MET A 32 -20.60 20.22 2.53
C MET A 32 -19.20 20.81 2.80
N LYS A 33 -19.04 21.65 3.84
CA LYS A 33 -17.77 22.28 4.23
C LYS A 33 -17.27 21.86 5.62
N THR A 34 -18.00 21.00 6.34
CA THR A 34 -17.56 20.54 7.66
C THR A 34 -16.26 19.74 7.52
N PRO A 35 -15.17 20.13 8.21
CA PRO A 35 -13.92 19.38 8.17
C PRO A 35 -14.07 18.03 8.88
N LEU A 36 -13.18 17.09 8.57
CA LEU A 36 -13.00 15.89 9.37
C LEU A 36 -12.49 16.30 10.76
N ALA A 37 -13.15 15.81 11.82
CA ALA A 37 -12.70 16.04 13.17
C ALA A 37 -11.56 15.05 13.48
N LEU A 38 -10.38 15.57 13.80
CA LEU A 38 -9.21 14.78 14.15
C LEU A 38 -8.78 15.16 15.59
N PRO A 39 -8.17 14.23 16.35
CA PRO A 39 -7.54 14.58 17.61
C PRO A 39 -6.38 15.57 17.39
N GLU A 40 -6.07 16.36 18.42
CA GLU A 40 -4.91 17.23 18.40
C GLU A 40 -3.63 16.39 18.35
N PHE A 41 -2.62 16.84 17.59
CA PHE A 41 -1.36 16.11 17.39
C PHE A 41 -0.70 15.71 18.72
N SER A 42 -0.71 16.61 19.71
CA SER A 42 -0.12 16.36 21.04
C SER A 42 -0.82 15.27 21.85
N GLU A 43 -2.03 14.87 21.46
CA GLU A 43 -2.83 13.83 22.12
C GLU A 43 -2.73 12.47 21.42
N VAL A 44 -2.08 12.40 20.25
CA VAL A 44 -1.92 11.17 19.48
C VAL A 44 -0.66 10.44 19.91
N SER A 45 -0.83 9.19 20.34
CA SER A 45 0.26 8.31 20.76
C SER A 45 0.86 7.48 19.63
N SER A 46 0.03 7.05 18.68
CA SER A 46 0.46 6.33 17.47
C SER A 46 -0.63 6.36 16.40
N ILE A 47 -0.24 6.07 15.16
CA ILE A 47 -1.17 5.81 14.06
C ILE A 47 -0.85 4.45 13.45
N LYS A 48 -1.85 3.58 13.31
CA LYS A 48 -1.68 2.31 12.59
C LYS A 48 -2.29 2.40 11.20
N LEU A 49 -1.56 1.87 10.22
CA LEU A 49 -1.94 1.86 8.82
C LEU A 49 -1.99 0.43 8.31
N GLU A 50 -3.12 0.03 7.72
CA GLU A 50 -3.33 -1.31 7.14
C GLU A 50 -4.09 -1.19 5.81
N PRO A 51 -3.40 -1.27 4.65
CA PRO A 51 -4.06 -1.33 3.36
C PRO A 51 -4.85 -2.62 3.22
N VAL A 52 -5.98 -2.53 2.54
CA VAL A 52 -6.83 -3.64 2.15
C VAL A 52 -6.99 -3.59 0.64
N ASP A 53 -6.72 -4.70 -0.03
CA ASP A 53 -6.93 -4.90 -1.47
C ASP A 53 -7.85 -6.10 -1.66
N GLU A 54 -8.98 -5.90 -2.32
CA GLU A 54 -10.02 -6.91 -2.52
C GLU A 54 -10.46 -7.68 -1.25
N GLY A 55 -10.53 -6.97 -0.12
CA GLY A 55 -10.90 -7.56 1.18
C GLY A 55 -9.75 -8.26 1.90
N VAL A 56 -8.53 -8.23 1.35
CA VAL A 56 -7.33 -8.82 1.94
C VAL A 56 -6.45 -7.72 2.53
N GLY A 57 -6.15 -7.79 3.83
CA GLY A 57 -5.19 -6.89 4.49
C GLY A 57 -3.75 -7.14 4.02
N LEU A 58 -3.02 -6.06 3.71
CA LEU A 58 -1.66 -6.09 3.17
C LEU A 58 -0.56 -5.90 4.23
N GLY A 59 -0.93 -5.99 5.51
CA GLY A 59 -0.02 -5.82 6.64
C GLY A 59 -0.18 -4.48 7.31
N GLU A 60 -0.12 -4.52 8.64
CA GLU A 60 -0.23 -3.35 9.52
C GLU A 60 1.16 -2.84 9.86
N ILE A 61 1.31 -1.51 9.83
CA ILE A 61 2.44 -0.83 10.47
C ILE A 61 1.93 0.09 11.58
N ALA A 62 2.81 0.40 12.53
CA ALA A 62 2.54 1.38 13.59
C ALA A 62 3.53 2.54 13.49
N LEU A 63 3.01 3.73 13.21
CA LEU A 63 3.74 4.99 13.21
C LEU A 63 3.82 5.51 14.65
N THR A 64 5.04 5.73 15.12
CA THR A 64 5.31 6.30 16.45
C THR A 64 6.18 7.55 16.39
N GLN A 65 6.76 7.88 15.22
CA GLN A 65 7.56 9.07 15.06
C GLN A 65 6.67 10.32 14.89
N PRO A 66 6.95 11.41 15.62
CA PRO A 66 6.19 12.66 15.55
C PRO A 66 5.96 13.19 14.13
N GLU A 67 7.01 13.22 13.29
CA GLU A 67 6.95 13.79 11.93
C GLU A 67 5.98 13.02 11.01
N GLU A 68 5.89 11.70 11.19
CA GLU A 68 5.03 10.81 10.39
C GLU A 68 3.57 10.92 10.82
N ILE A 69 3.34 10.97 12.13
CA ILE A 69 2.03 11.21 12.71
C ILE A 69 1.50 12.56 12.22
N GLU A 70 2.31 13.61 12.29
CA GLU A 70 1.97 14.95 11.82
C GLU A 70 1.62 14.92 10.32
N THR A 71 2.45 14.27 9.49
CA THR A 71 2.22 14.12 8.04
C THR A 71 0.85 13.48 7.74
N VAL A 72 0.48 12.42 8.45
CA VAL A 72 -0.81 11.74 8.24
C VAL A 72 -1.98 12.63 8.68
N LEU A 73 -1.91 13.25 9.86
CA LEU A 73 -2.97 14.14 10.36
C LEU A 73 -3.16 15.36 9.45
N ASP A 74 -2.07 15.99 9.03
CA ASP A 74 -2.10 17.16 8.13
C ASP A 74 -2.68 16.83 6.75
N SER A 75 -2.43 15.62 6.28
CA SER A 75 -3.02 15.13 5.04
C SER A 75 -4.54 15.01 5.17
N LEU A 76 -5.03 14.53 6.32
CA LEU A 76 -6.46 14.28 6.56
C LEU A 76 -7.27 15.54 6.90
N GLN A 77 -6.68 16.56 7.55
CA GLN A 77 -7.39 17.76 8.05
C GLN A 77 -8.17 18.53 6.95
N ASN A 78 -7.74 18.39 5.70
CA ASN A 78 -8.33 19.08 4.56
C ASN A 78 -9.51 18.34 3.92
N ALA A 79 -9.85 17.14 4.39
CA ALA A 79 -11.04 16.42 3.94
C ALA A 79 -12.32 17.18 4.33
N ARG A 80 -13.34 17.16 3.47
CA ARG A 80 -14.60 17.91 3.65
C ARG A 80 -15.80 16.99 3.54
N LYS A 81 -16.71 17.07 4.50
CA LYS A 81 -17.87 16.21 4.59
C LYS A 81 -18.73 16.30 3.32
N THR A 82 -19.14 15.15 2.81
CA THR A 82 -20.04 15.04 1.67
C THR A 82 -21.49 14.91 2.13
N SER A 83 -22.42 14.87 1.18
CA SER A 83 -23.82 14.55 1.45
C SER A 83 -24.07 13.05 1.62
N GLN A 84 -23.06 12.21 1.38
CA GLN A 84 -23.18 10.76 1.49
C GLN A 84 -23.22 10.34 2.97
N LYS A 85 -24.00 9.28 3.27
CA LYS A 85 -24.10 8.71 4.62
C LYS A 85 -23.17 7.50 4.71
N SER A 86 -22.37 7.44 5.77
CA SER A 86 -21.72 6.20 6.19
C SER A 86 -22.71 5.42 7.05
N LEU A 87 -23.08 4.21 6.59
CA LEU A 87 -24.05 3.34 7.27
C LEU A 87 -23.45 1.99 7.67
N ASN A 88 -22.23 1.71 7.25
CA ASN A 88 -21.56 0.44 7.42
C ASN A 88 -20.35 0.60 8.34
N ASP A 89 -19.93 -0.50 8.95
CA ASP A 89 -18.71 -0.54 9.77
C ASP A 89 -17.42 -0.36 8.95
N ALA A 90 -17.49 -0.60 7.63
CA ALA A 90 -16.42 -0.49 6.66
C ALA A 90 -16.97 -0.01 5.30
N PRO A 91 -16.14 0.61 4.43
CA PRO A 91 -16.61 1.08 3.13
C PRO A 91 -17.04 -0.08 2.24
N LEU A 92 -17.93 0.21 1.28
CA LEU A 92 -18.28 -0.76 0.22
C LEU A 92 -17.17 -0.92 -0.82
N ALA A 93 -16.16 -0.05 -0.79
CA ALA A 93 -14.99 -0.17 -1.64
C ALA A 93 -14.23 -1.46 -1.31
N LYS A 94 -13.79 -2.18 -2.35
CA LYS A 94 -12.95 -3.36 -2.20
C LYS A 94 -11.54 -3.03 -1.70
N ASN A 95 -11.06 -1.85 -2.09
CA ASN A 95 -9.70 -1.40 -1.87
C ASN A 95 -9.74 -0.13 -1.03
N TYR A 96 -9.12 -0.17 0.15
CA TYR A 96 -9.12 0.94 1.09
C TYR A 96 -7.96 0.79 2.06
N LEU A 97 -7.49 1.91 2.60
CA LEU A 97 -6.53 1.94 3.70
C LEU A 97 -7.27 2.15 5.01
N LYS A 98 -7.07 1.27 5.98
CA LYS A 98 -7.49 1.50 7.36
C LYS A 98 -6.47 2.40 8.05
N VAL A 99 -6.96 3.42 8.74
CA VAL A 99 -6.16 4.35 9.54
C VAL A 99 -6.72 4.36 10.95
N TYR A 100 -5.94 3.88 11.91
CA TYR A 100 -6.29 3.83 13.33
C TYR A 100 -5.48 4.89 14.06
N ILE A 101 -6.15 5.90 14.60
CA ILE A 101 -5.49 7.00 15.35
C ILE A 101 -5.69 6.73 16.84
N GLU A 102 -4.60 6.41 17.53
CA GLU A 102 -4.59 6.10 18.97
C GLU A 102 -4.38 7.39 19.78
N GLY A 103 -5.49 8.07 20.09
CA GLY A 103 -5.50 9.28 20.93
C GLY A 103 -6.33 9.12 22.21
N PRO A 104 -7.01 10.18 22.71
CA PRO A 104 -7.92 10.06 23.86
C PRO A 104 -9.04 9.03 23.64
N GLN A 105 -9.44 8.85 22.39
CA GLN A 105 -10.31 7.79 21.91
C GLN A 105 -9.75 7.23 20.60
N LEU A 106 -9.84 5.92 20.42
CA LEU A 106 -9.46 5.28 19.16
C LEU A 106 -10.38 5.76 18.04
N GLN A 107 -9.82 6.46 17.07
CA GLN A 107 -10.53 6.87 15.86
C GLN A 107 -10.18 5.93 14.70
N ARG A 108 -11.20 5.44 13.98
CA ARG A 108 -11.02 4.53 12.85
C ARG A 108 -11.51 5.20 11.57
N LEU A 109 -10.62 5.35 10.61
CA LEU A 109 -10.91 5.94 9.32
C LEU A 109 -10.59 4.95 8.19
N TYR A 110 -11.30 5.10 7.08
CA TYR A 110 -11.07 4.36 5.85
C TYR A 110 -10.81 5.32 4.71
N VAL A 111 -9.68 5.16 4.03
CA VAL A 111 -9.22 6.04 2.95
C VAL A 111 -9.28 5.26 1.64
N TYR A 112 -10.12 5.66 0.69
CA TYR A 112 -10.35 4.91 -0.55
C TYR A 112 -10.73 5.78 -1.76
N GLN A 113 -10.53 5.23 -2.95
CA GLN A 113 -10.96 5.85 -4.19
C GLN A 113 -12.30 5.25 -4.65
N GLN A 114 -13.23 6.11 -5.05
CA GLN A 114 -14.49 5.73 -5.66
C GLN A 114 -14.69 6.52 -6.96
N GLY A 115 -14.48 5.87 -8.10
CA GLY A 115 -14.45 6.56 -9.40
C GLY A 115 -13.29 7.56 -9.46
N SER A 116 -13.57 8.83 -9.73
CA SER A 116 -12.57 9.91 -9.72
C SER A 116 -12.35 10.55 -8.34
N ASP A 117 -13.16 10.18 -7.36
CA ASP A 117 -13.19 10.84 -6.06
C ASP A 117 -12.38 10.08 -5.03
N TYR A 118 -11.66 10.84 -4.21
CA TYR A 118 -10.85 10.35 -3.10
C TYR A 118 -11.61 10.62 -1.81
N LEU A 119 -11.89 9.58 -1.02
CA LEU A 119 -12.81 9.63 0.11
C LEU A 119 -12.13 9.16 1.40
N VAL A 120 -12.50 9.81 2.51
CA VAL A 120 -12.20 9.38 3.87
C VAL A 120 -13.53 9.10 4.56
N GLU A 121 -13.70 7.91 5.11
CA GLU A 121 -14.93 7.49 5.77
C GLU A 121 -14.68 7.16 7.23
N GLU A 122 -15.56 7.68 8.09
CA GLU A 122 -15.64 7.30 9.48
C GLU A 122 -17.03 6.68 9.71
N ALA A 123 -17.03 5.43 10.18
CA ALA A 123 -18.23 4.61 10.32
C ALA A 123 -19.30 5.35 11.14
N TYR A 124 -20.52 5.43 10.60
CA TYR A 124 -21.67 6.12 11.21
C TYR A 124 -21.51 7.63 11.44
N VAL A 125 -20.36 8.22 11.14
CA VAL A 125 -20.10 9.65 11.29
C VAL A 125 -20.22 10.37 9.95
N GLY A 126 -19.58 9.87 8.90
CA GLY A 126 -19.74 10.41 7.56
C GLY A 126 -18.62 10.09 6.58
N ILE A 127 -18.85 10.49 5.33
CA ILE A 127 -17.91 10.34 4.22
C ILE A 127 -17.43 11.73 3.81
N TYR A 128 -16.13 11.90 3.67
CA TYR A 128 -15.44 13.16 3.44
C TYR A 128 -14.67 13.08 2.12
N LYS A 129 -14.76 14.10 1.28
CA LYS A 129 -13.98 14.22 0.05
C LYS A 129 -12.61 14.79 0.36
N ALA A 130 -11.57 14.14 -0.13
CA ALA A 130 -10.17 14.51 0.00
C ALA A 130 -9.55 14.80 -1.39
N LYS A 131 -8.32 15.32 -1.38
CA LYS A 131 -7.51 15.47 -2.60
C LYS A 131 -6.68 14.20 -2.82
N ALA A 132 -6.31 13.93 -4.06
CA ALA A 132 -5.38 12.84 -4.41
C ALA A 132 -4.05 12.92 -3.63
N SER A 133 -3.57 14.13 -3.31
CA SER A 133 -2.36 14.35 -2.54
C SER A 133 -2.41 13.76 -1.12
N VAL A 134 -3.60 13.65 -0.53
CA VAL A 134 -3.80 13.02 0.78
C VAL A 134 -3.42 11.54 0.73
N PHE A 135 -3.82 10.87 -0.35
CA PHE A 135 -3.59 9.45 -0.56
C PHE A 135 -2.10 9.20 -0.80
N ALA A 136 -1.50 9.98 -1.70
CA ALA A 136 -0.09 9.87 -2.01
C ALA A 136 0.80 10.08 -0.77
N ALA A 137 0.43 11.00 0.13
CA ALA A 137 1.20 11.25 1.36
C ALA A 137 1.10 10.08 2.35
N ILE A 138 -0.11 9.58 2.62
CA ILE A 138 -0.31 8.48 3.57
C ILE A 138 0.26 7.17 3.01
N GLU A 139 0.09 6.91 1.71
CA GLU A 139 0.72 5.79 1.03
C GLU A 139 2.25 5.91 1.14
N LYS A 140 2.85 7.06 0.83
CA LYS A 140 4.29 7.26 1.01
C LYS A 140 4.75 6.96 2.45
N VAL A 141 4.05 7.46 3.47
CA VAL A 141 4.40 7.17 4.88
C VAL A 141 4.30 5.69 5.19
N TYR A 142 3.25 5.01 4.70
CA TYR A 142 3.10 3.57 4.85
C TYR A 142 4.27 2.80 4.25
N LEU A 143 4.64 3.19 3.03
CA LEU A 143 5.75 2.62 2.29
C LEU A 143 7.09 2.91 3.01
N ASP A 144 7.35 4.14 3.45
CA ASP A 144 8.61 4.47 4.14
C ASP A 144 8.80 3.71 5.47
N ASN A 145 7.71 3.32 6.14
CA ASN A 145 7.70 2.68 7.47
C ASN A 145 7.64 1.15 7.45
N GLY A 146 8.07 0.54 6.35
CA GLY A 146 8.08 -0.93 6.29
C GLY A 146 6.70 -1.53 6.14
N GLY A 147 5.72 -0.77 5.60
CA GLY A 147 4.55 -1.33 4.93
C GLY A 147 4.91 -2.28 3.77
N TRP A 148 6.22 -2.40 3.49
CA TRP A 148 6.89 -3.33 2.59
C TRP A 148 7.67 -4.47 3.27
N ASN A 149 7.33 -4.96 4.45
CA ASN A 149 7.74 -6.34 4.72
C ASN A 149 6.93 -7.20 3.71
N LEU A 150 7.41 -7.54 2.51
CA LEU A 150 8.78 -8.02 2.25
C LEU A 150 9.41 -7.78 0.86
N GLN A 151 8.90 -6.99 -0.09
CA GLN A 151 9.45 -7.09 -1.46
C GLN A 151 9.37 -5.80 -2.28
N GLY A 152 10.53 -5.14 -2.43
CA GLY A 152 10.86 -4.30 -3.58
C GLY A 152 9.90 -3.21 -4.05
N ASN A 153 10.22 -2.56 -5.17
CA ASN A 153 9.24 -1.74 -5.87
C ASN A 153 8.27 -2.67 -6.62
N ARG A 154 7.14 -3.04 -5.97
CA ARG A 154 6.15 -4.00 -6.49
C ARG A 154 5.72 -3.73 -7.92
N GLN A 155 5.40 -2.48 -8.26
CA GLN A 155 4.97 -2.14 -9.61
C GLN A 155 6.11 -2.36 -10.62
N ALA A 156 7.35 -2.01 -10.26
CA ALA A 156 8.51 -2.26 -11.12
C ALA A 156 8.82 -3.76 -11.25
N LEU A 157 8.72 -4.54 -10.17
CA LEU A 157 8.85 -5.99 -10.19
C LEU A 157 7.81 -6.62 -11.14
N TRP A 158 6.54 -6.31 -10.95
CA TRP A 158 5.46 -6.83 -11.79
C TRP A 158 5.57 -6.41 -13.25
N ASN A 159 5.90 -5.14 -13.51
CA ASN A 159 6.11 -4.63 -14.87
C ASN A 159 7.30 -5.32 -15.58
N ALA A 160 8.25 -5.86 -14.82
CA ALA A 160 9.41 -6.58 -15.32
C ALA A 160 9.19 -8.09 -15.46
N ARG A 161 7.96 -8.59 -15.23
CA ARG A 161 7.59 -9.99 -15.46
C ARG A 161 7.96 -10.40 -16.89
N THR A 162 8.53 -11.59 -17.04
CA THR A 162 8.97 -12.11 -18.34
C THR A 162 8.80 -13.61 -18.43
N ASN A 163 8.72 -14.13 -19.65
CA ASN A 163 8.65 -15.57 -19.90
C ASN A 163 10.06 -16.19 -19.99
N TYR A 164 11.11 -15.37 -20.05
CA TYR A 164 12.45 -15.83 -20.39
C TYR A 164 13.51 -15.25 -19.48
N VAL A 165 14.28 -16.13 -18.82
CA VAL A 165 15.50 -15.77 -18.07
C VAL A 165 16.52 -15.00 -18.94
N GLY A 166 16.52 -15.22 -20.26
CA GLY A 166 17.40 -14.52 -21.21
C GLY A 166 16.99 -13.07 -21.51
N ASP A 167 15.87 -12.59 -20.98
CA ASP A 167 15.53 -11.18 -21.04
C ASP A 167 16.36 -10.40 -20.00
N ASN A 168 17.61 -10.09 -20.38
CA ASN A 168 18.56 -9.39 -19.51
C ASN A 168 17.97 -8.09 -18.93
N SER A 169 17.12 -7.38 -19.68
CA SER A 169 16.53 -6.12 -19.23
C SER A 169 15.49 -6.36 -18.16
N ALA A 170 14.57 -7.31 -18.39
CA ALA A 170 13.57 -7.69 -17.41
C ALA A 170 14.22 -8.27 -16.13
N VAL A 171 15.17 -9.19 -16.27
CA VAL A 171 15.85 -9.79 -15.12
C VAL A 171 16.64 -8.74 -14.34
N ALA A 172 17.36 -7.84 -14.99
CA ALA A 172 18.03 -6.74 -14.31
C ALA A 172 17.04 -5.84 -13.55
N GLN A 173 15.87 -5.55 -14.13
CA GLN A 173 14.84 -4.77 -13.45
C GLN A 173 14.30 -5.51 -12.23
N ILE A 174 14.05 -6.81 -12.33
CA ILE A 174 13.63 -7.62 -11.17
C ILE A 174 14.68 -7.53 -10.06
N LEU A 175 15.92 -7.87 -10.36
CA LEU A 175 17.01 -7.92 -9.38
C LEU A 175 17.28 -6.56 -8.70
N ASN A 176 17.31 -5.46 -9.45
CA ASN A 176 17.52 -4.12 -8.91
C ASN A 176 16.37 -3.64 -8.01
N ASN A 177 15.19 -4.23 -8.16
CA ASN A 177 14.04 -3.90 -7.33
C ASN A 177 13.84 -4.89 -6.19
N LEU A 178 14.63 -5.96 -6.06
CA LEU A 178 14.56 -6.85 -4.89
C LEU A 178 15.12 -6.15 -3.65
N LYS A 179 14.49 -6.39 -2.49
CA LYS A 179 15.03 -5.95 -1.21
C LYS A 179 15.96 -7.02 -0.67
N LEU A 180 17.24 -6.70 -0.52
CA LEU A 180 18.21 -7.59 0.10
C LEU A 180 18.20 -7.45 1.62
N PRO A 181 18.66 -8.49 2.35
CA PRO A 181 18.90 -8.40 3.78
C PRO A 181 19.87 -7.27 4.13
N GLU A 182 19.74 -6.71 5.33
CA GLU A 182 20.68 -5.73 5.86
C GLU A 182 22.12 -6.29 5.83
N GLY A 183 23.09 -5.46 5.44
CA GLY A 183 24.49 -5.86 5.26
C GLY A 183 24.77 -6.72 4.03
N ILE A 184 23.79 -6.95 3.15
CA ILE A 184 24.00 -7.58 1.84
C ILE A 184 23.64 -6.60 0.73
N VAL A 185 24.56 -6.41 -0.21
CA VAL A 185 24.41 -5.48 -1.33
C VAL A 185 24.47 -6.24 -2.64
N TYR A 186 23.62 -5.84 -3.59
CA TYR A 186 23.60 -6.40 -4.94
C TYR A 186 24.87 -5.97 -5.71
N ASP A 187 25.58 -6.92 -6.31
CA ASP A 187 26.84 -6.70 -7.02
C ASP A 187 26.82 -7.23 -8.48
N GLY A 188 25.63 -7.44 -9.02
CA GLY A 188 25.43 -7.89 -10.40
C GLY A 188 24.91 -9.32 -10.50
N PHE A 189 24.93 -9.84 -11.73
CA PHE A 189 24.35 -11.15 -12.00
C PHE A 189 24.90 -11.78 -13.28
N GLU A 190 24.73 -13.10 -13.39
CA GLU A 190 24.95 -13.87 -14.61
C GLU A 190 23.72 -14.71 -14.94
N LEU A 191 23.53 -15.01 -16.22
CA LEU A 191 22.43 -15.82 -16.72
C LEU A 191 22.98 -17.01 -17.48
N GLU A 192 22.55 -18.21 -17.11
CA GLU A 192 22.87 -19.43 -17.85
C GLU A 192 21.62 -19.87 -18.61
N THR A 193 21.65 -19.63 -19.92
CA THR A 193 20.47 -19.78 -20.81
C THR A 193 20.74 -20.71 -21.99
N ALA A 194 21.97 -21.24 -22.09
CA ALA A 194 22.36 -22.13 -23.17
C ALA A 194 21.77 -23.53 -23.01
N GLU A 195 21.70 -24.04 -21.77
CA GLU A 195 21.23 -25.37 -21.43
C GLU A 195 20.46 -25.33 -20.10
N HIS A 196 19.61 -26.33 -19.88
CA HIS A 196 18.91 -26.52 -18.61
C HIS A 196 19.88 -26.99 -17.51
N PRO A 197 19.68 -26.60 -16.24
CA PRO A 197 18.62 -25.70 -15.78
C PRO A 197 18.90 -24.24 -16.13
N TYR A 198 17.87 -23.53 -16.58
CA TYR A 198 17.92 -22.09 -16.80
C TYR A 198 18.11 -21.36 -15.47
N THR A 199 19.22 -20.62 -15.38
CA THR A 199 19.78 -20.20 -14.09
C THR A 199 20.03 -18.70 -14.03
N ILE A 200 19.72 -18.10 -12.87
CA ILE A 200 20.21 -16.78 -12.45
C ILE A 200 21.26 -16.97 -11.36
N LYS A 201 22.43 -16.37 -11.54
CA LYS A 201 23.45 -16.24 -10.49
C LYS A 201 23.46 -14.79 -10.01
N MET A 202 22.89 -14.54 -8.84
CA MET A 202 22.88 -13.22 -8.21
C MET A 202 24.13 -13.03 -7.36
N LYS A 203 24.96 -12.05 -7.73
CA LYS A 203 26.18 -11.71 -7.00
C LYS A 203 25.87 -10.74 -5.88
N CYS A 204 26.38 -11.03 -4.70
CA CYS A 204 26.14 -10.31 -3.47
C CYS A 204 27.45 -9.95 -2.80
N LYS A 205 27.55 -8.73 -2.29
CA LYS A 205 28.62 -8.30 -1.40
C LYS A 205 28.11 -8.25 0.03
N VAL A 206 28.95 -8.68 0.97
CA VAL A 206 28.64 -8.60 2.40
C VAL A 206 29.35 -7.38 2.97
N GLU A 207 28.58 -6.39 3.40
CA GLU A 207 29.09 -5.14 3.96
C GLU A 207 28.75 -5.05 5.45
N GLU A 208 29.73 -4.64 6.26
CA GLU A 208 29.54 -4.33 7.69
C GLU A 208 29.04 -5.49 8.57
N LEU A 209 29.05 -6.74 8.07
CA LEU A 209 28.73 -7.95 8.84
C LEU A 209 29.98 -8.79 9.10
N THR A 210 30.04 -9.40 10.28
CA THR A 210 31.03 -10.43 10.62
C THR A 210 30.56 -11.81 10.17
N SER A 211 31.50 -12.78 10.08
CA SER A 211 31.19 -14.17 9.77
C SER A 211 30.32 -14.90 10.81
N GLU A 212 30.13 -14.32 12.00
CA GLU A 212 29.20 -14.81 13.02
C GLU A 212 27.78 -14.27 12.82
N GLU A 213 27.64 -13.11 12.15
CA GLU A 213 26.38 -12.43 11.88
C GLU A 213 25.76 -12.85 10.54
N PHE A 214 26.54 -13.49 9.67
CA PHE A 214 26.17 -13.80 8.29
C PHE A 214 26.53 -15.23 7.81
N PRO A 215 25.62 -15.92 7.09
CA PRO A 215 24.17 -15.69 7.04
C PRO A 215 23.51 -16.17 8.35
N ASN A 216 22.51 -15.43 8.82
CA ASN A 216 21.63 -15.89 9.88
C ASN A 216 20.27 -16.32 9.28
N LYS A 217 19.39 -16.89 10.12
CA LYS A 217 18.09 -17.40 9.66
C LYS A 217 17.23 -16.33 8.98
N ALA A 218 17.33 -15.07 9.41
CA ALA A 218 16.59 -13.97 8.80
C ALA A 218 17.12 -13.65 7.39
N HIS A 219 18.45 -13.68 7.19
CA HIS A 219 19.05 -13.51 5.86
C HIS A 219 18.62 -14.62 4.91
N GLU A 220 18.71 -15.88 5.34
CA GLU A 220 18.25 -17.03 4.55
C GLU A 220 16.78 -16.91 4.17
N THR A 221 15.94 -16.52 5.13
CA THR A 221 14.49 -16.37 4.92
C THR A 221 14.22 -15.29 3.88
N LEU A 222 14.86 -14.13 3.97
CA LEU A 222 14.69 -13.04 3.00
C LEU A 222 15.20 -13.40 1.60
N LEU A 223 16.37 -14.03 1.50
CA LEU A 223 16.90 -14.47 0.20
C LEU A 223 16.05 -15.59 -0.41
N THR A 224 15.50 -16.48 0.40
CA THR A 224 14.54 -17.49 -0.04
C THR A 224 13.27 -16.86 -0.59
N LYS A 225 12.74 -15.84 0.11
CA LYS A 225 11.61 -15.06 -0.39
C LYS A 225 11.94 -14.45 -1.74
N ASN A 226 13.09 -13.79 -1.85
CA ASN A 226 13.56 -13.21 -3.11
C ASN A 226 13.63 -14.22 -4.26
N ALA A 227 14.08 -15.45 -4.00
CA ALA A 227 14.06 -16.51 -5.00
C ALA A 227 12.65 -16.86 -5.47
N ILE A 228 11.70 -17.01 -4.54
CA ILE A 228 10.30 -17.31 -4.87
C ILE A 228 9.68 -16.19 -5.73
N ILE A 229 10.05 -14.92 -5.50
CA ILE A 229 9.62 -13.80 -6.36
C ILE A 229 10.14 -13.99 -7.77
N MET A 230 11.44 -14.27 -7.90
CA MET A 230 12.09 -14.45 -9.20
C MET A 230 11.42 -15.59 -9.98
N PHE A 231 11.17 -16.74 -9.34
CA PHE A 231 10.41 -17.84 -9.94
C PHE A 231 8.99 -17.41 -10.33
N SER A 232 8.30 -16.65 -9.49
CA SER A 232 6.93 -16.19 -9.78
C SER A 232 6.82 -15.19 -10.95
N LEU A 233 7.93 -14.53 -11.30
CA LEU A 233 7.98 -13.47 -12.32
C LEU A 233 8.71 -13.89 -13.60
N ILE A 234 9.39 -15.04 -13.62
CA ILE A 234 10.21 -15.52 -14.73
C ILE A 234 9.82 -16.97 -15.05
N GLU A 235 8.97 -17.16 -16.07
CA GLU A 235 8.29 -18.44 -16.36
C GLU A 235 9.22 -19.65 -16.43
N ASN A 236 10.35 -19.50 -17.13
CA ASN A 236 11.25 -20.60 -17.41
C ASN A 236 12.47 -20.63 -16.48
N LEU A 237 12.47 -19.89 -15.37
CA LEU A 237 13.57 -19.92 -14.42
C LEU A 237 13.49 -21.20 -13.58
N GLU A 238 14.57 -21.99 -13.57
CA GLU A 238 14.59 -23.29 -12.86
C GLU A 238 15.50 -23.26 -11.63
N LEU A 239 16.50 -22.35 -11.61
CA LEU A 239 17.51 -22.32 -10.56
C LEU A 239 18.01 -20.90 -10.27
N VAL A 240 18.15 -20.58 -8.98
CA VAL A 240 18.75 -19.32 -8.50
C VAL A 240 19.95 -19.67 -7.63
N TYR A 241 21.10 -19.05 -7.92
CA TYR A 241 22.28 -19.04 -7.06
C TYR A 241 22.44 -17.68 -6.40
N PHE A 242 22.75 -17.69 -5.11
CA PHE A 242 23.26 -16.55 -4.39
C PHE A 242 24.77 -16.76 -4.21
N GLU A 243 25.57 -15.96 -4.93
CA GLU A 243 27.02 -15.98 -4.87
C GLU A 243 27.51 -14.80 -4.03
N PHE A 244 28.22 -15.08 -2.95
CA PHE A 244 28.83 -14.05 -2.10
C PHE A 244 30.29 -13.80 -2.50
N ASP A 245 30.84 -12.68 -2.04
CA ASP A 245 32.23 -12.34 -2.27
C ASP A 245 33.22 -13.38 -1.69
N ASP A 246 34.50 -13.27 -2.06
CA ASP A 246 35.53 -14.27 -1.73
C ASP A 246 35.62 -14.60 -0.23
N ALA A 247 35.29 -13.65 0.66
CA ALA A 247 35.34 -13.86 2.10
C ALA A 247 34.19 -14.74 2.62
N TYR A 248 33.12 -14.90 1.83
CA TYR A 248 31.91 -15.63 2.19
C TYR A 248 31.51 -16.70 1.18
N ARG A 249 32.34 -16.99 0.16
CA ARG A 249 32.04 -17.95 -0.91
C ARG A 249 31.59 -19.33 -0.42
N GLU A 250 32.09 -19.82 0.71
CA GLU A 250 31.65 -21.12 1.23
C GLU A 250 30.20 -21.11 1.77
N ARG A 251 29.55 -19.94 1.80
CA ARG A 251 28.15 -19.72 2.18
C ARG A 251 27.22 -19.56 0.97
N ASP A 252 27.75 -19.67 -0.25
CA ASP A 252 26.95 -19.69 -1.47
C ASP A 252 25.89 -20.79 -1.38
N PHE A 253 24.69 -20.51 -1.88
CA PHE A 253 23.63 -21.50 -1.92
C PHE A 253 22.73 -21.32 -3.13
N GLN A 254 21.98 -22.37 -3.43
CA GLN A 254 21.07 -22.42 -4.57
C GLN A 254 19.68 -22.86 -4.14
N LEU A 255 18.68 -22.37 -4.86
CA LEU A 255 17.28 -22.75 -4.71
C LEU A 255 16.74 -23.12 -6.09
N ALA A 256 16.03 -24.24 -6.18
CA ALA A 256 15.30 -24.66 -7.37
C ALA A 256 13.85 -24.18 -7.30
N ASP A 257 13.24 -24.02 -8.47
CA ASP A 257 11.86 -23.58 -8.69
C ASP A 257 10.79 -24.34 -7.88
N GLY A 258 11.02 -25.61 -7.55
CA GLY A 258 10.13 -26.42 -6.72
C GLY A 258 9.79 -25.80 -5.35
N ILE A 259 10.62 -24.87 -4.85
CA ILE A 259 10.29 -24.09 -3.64
C ILE A 259 9.08 -23.16 -3.88
N ALA A 260 8.97 -22.56 -5.07
CA ALA A 260 7.83 -21.73 -5.43
C ALA A 260 6.57 -22.60 -5.58
N SER A 261 6.63 -23.73 -6.30
CA SER A 261 5.50 -24.68 -6.37
C SER A 261 5.01 -25.10 -4.99
N SER A 262 5.92 -25.39 -4.07
CA SER A 262 5.57 -25.85 -2.72
C SER A 262 4.82 -24.82 -1.87
N HIS A 263 5.00 -23.54 -2.16
CA HIS A 263 4.44 -22.43 -1.38
C HIS A 263 3.29 -21.70 -2.07
N LEU A 264 3.29 -21.66 -3.41
CA LEU A 264 2.37 -20.86 -4.21
C LEU A 264 1.41 -21.71 -5.04
N GLY A 265 1.66 -23.01 -5.19
CA GLY A 265 0.97 -23.88 -6.16
C GLY A 265 1.70 -23.94 -7.50
N GLU A 266 1.36 -24.90 -8.35
CA GLU A 266 2.05 -25.13 -9.64
C GLU A 266 1.81 -24.02 -10.68
N ASP A 267 0.77 -23.20 -10.49
CA ASP A 267 0.35 -22.10 -11.36
C ASP A 267 0.90 -20.74 -10.89
N TYR A 268 2.02 -20.74 -10.15
CA TYR A 268 2.56 -19.53 -9.51
C TYR A 268 2.94 -18.44 -10.50
N PHE A 269 3.28 -18.78 -11.75
CA PHE A 269 3.62 -17.80 -12.78
C PHE A 269 2.35 -17.18 -13.36
N GLU A 270 1.31 -17.97 -13.59
CA GLU A 270 0.00 -17.52 -14.05
C GLU A 270 -0.67 -16.61 -13.02
N LEU A 271 -0.49 -16.87 -11.72
CA LEU A 271 -0.97 -15.98 -10.66
C LEU A 271 -0.44 -14.55 -10.83
N THR A 272 0.74 -14.34 -11.40
CA THR A 272 1.32 -12.99 -11.57
C THR A 272 0.90 -12.29 -12.87
N GLU A 273 0.01 -12.87 -13.69
CA GLU A 273 -0.53 -12.22 -14.90
C GLU A 273 -1.22 -10.88 -14.62
N THR A 274 -1.84 -10.77 -13.45
CA THR A 274 -2.49 -9.54 -13.00
C THR A 274 -1.72 -8.95 -11.82
N TYR A 275 -1.79 -7.63 -11.67
CA TYR A 275 -1.14 -6.96 -10.54
C TYR A 275 -1.75 -7.41 -9.20
N GLN A 276 -3.06 -7.66 -9.15
CA GLN A 276 -3.74 -8.22 -7.98
C GLN A 276 -3.23 -9.63 -7.63
N GLY A 277 -3.07 -10.49 -8.64
CA GLY A 277 -2.56 -11.84 -8.42
C GLY A 277 -1.09 -11.83 -8.00
N PHE A 278 -0.27 -10.92 -8.53
CA PHE A 278 1.08 -10.69 -8.01
C PHE A 278 1.06 -10.24 -6.55
N ASN A 279 0.19 -9.29 -6.17
CA ASN A 279 0.03 -8.88 -4.76
C ASN A 279 -0.35 -10.06 -3.85
N LEU A 280 -1.18 -11.00 -4.32
CA LEU A 280 -1.51 -12.21 -3.59
C LEU A 280 -0.27 -13.11 -3.42
N VAL A 281 0.52 -13.30 -4.47
CA VAL A 281 1.80 -14.03 -4.39
C VAL A 281 2.71 -13.41 -3.33
N LEU A 282 2.87 -12.08 -3.31
CA LEU A 282 3.70 -11.43 -2.29
C LEU A 282 3.18 -11.70 -0.88
N LYS A 283 1.85 -11.67 -0.68
CA LYS A 283 1.25 -12.00 0.60
C LYS A 283 1.57 -13.44 1.03
N LEU A 284 1.43 -14.42 0.13
CA LEU A 284 1.74 -15.82 0.44
C LEU A 284 3.22 -16.01 0.79
N ILE A 285 4.12 -15.34 0.05
CA ILE A 285 5.55 -15.31 0.38
C ILE A 285 5.79 -14.68 1.76
N ASN A 286 4.95 -13.73 2.17
CA ASN A 286 5.09 -13.08 3.47
C ASN A 286 4.74 -13.98 4.65
N GLU A 287 3.77 -14.87 4.44
CA GLU A 287 3.35 -15.90 5.41
C GLU A 287 4.41 -16.99 5.61
N LEU A 288 5.47 -17.02 4.78
CA LEU A 288 6.68 -17.81 5.03
C LEU A 288 7.45 -17.20 6.21
N THR A 289 7.02 -17.52 7.44
CA THR A 289 7.84 -17.31 8.64
C THR A 289 8.66 -18.56 8.92
N SER A 290 9.94 -18.34 9.23
CA SER A 290 10.91 -19.31 9.73
C SER A 290 10.44 -20.13 10.92
#